data_AF-A0A519LFZ1-F1
#
_entry.id   AF-A0A519LFZ1-F1
#
_cell.length_a   1.000
_cell.length_b   1.000
_cell.length_c   1.000
_cell.angle_alpha   90.00
_cell.angle_beta   90.00
_cell.angle_gamma   90.00
#
_symmetry.space_group_name_H-M   'P 1'
#
loop_
_entity.id
_entity.type
_entity.pdbx_description
1 polymer ?
#
loop_
_entity_poly.entity_id
_entity_poly.type
_entity_poly.pdbx_seq_one_letter_code
_entity_poly.pdbx_strand_id
1 'polypeptide(L)'
;MTNMDVCPPLTALLTRYAAVRDHSVALVAPLSAEDCGAQSMPDASPAKWHLAHTTWFFETFVLEPNEPGFAPFDPAFRVLFNSYYNGVGAKHPRAQRGLLTRPSLDAVRAYRA
;
A
#
# COMPACT_ATOMS: atom_id res chain seq x y z
N MET A 1 6.82 13.68 37.41
CA MET A 1 7.14 14.33 36.12
C MET A 1 6.48 13.52 35.03
N THR A 2 5.21 13.85 34.75
CA THR A 2 4.41 13.22 33.71
C THR A 2 4.85 13.77 32.35
N ASN A 3 5.39 12.91 31.49
CA ASN A 3 5.50 13.21 30.07
C ASN A 3 4.08 13.45 29.56
N MET A 4 3.76 14.71 29.24
CA MET A 4 2.63 14.99 28.39
C MET A 4 2.99 14.45 27.00
N ASP A 5 2.31 13.38 26.58
CA ASP A 5 2.28 12.96 25.18
C ASP A 5 1.62 14.09 24.36
N VAL A 6 2.44 15.03 23.90
CA VAL A 6 2.00 16.07 22.99
C VAL A 6 1.73 15.40 21.64
N CYS A 7 0.46 15.37 21.24
CA CYS A 7 0.08 14.98 19.89
C CYS A 7 0.86 15.87 18.89
N PRO A 8 1.68 15.30 18.00
CA PRO A 8 2.44 16.10 17.05
C PRO A 8 1.48 16.95 16.20
N PRO A 9 1.84 18.21 15.87
CA PRO A 9 1.00 19.06 15.04
C PRO A 9 0.74 18.39 13.69
N LEU A 10 -0.44 18.62 13.10
CA LEU A 10 -0.85 18.03 11.83
C LEU A 10 0.22 18.17 10.74
N THR A 11 0.86 19.34 10.65
CA THR A 11 1.96 19.59 9.70
C THR A 11 3.13 18.63 9.90
N ALA A 12 3.51 18.32 11.13
CA ALA A 12 4.60 17.36 11.40
C ALA A 12 4.20 15.94 11.01
N LEU A 13 2.94 15.55 11.24
CA LEU A 13 2.41 14.25 10.80
C LEU A 13 2.37 14.14 9.28
N LEU A 14 1.91 15.18 8.58
CA LEU A 14 1.86 15.22 7.11
C LEU A 14 3.27 15.16 6.50
N THR A 15 4.22 15.94 7.03
CA THR A 15 5.62 15.89 6.58
C THR A 15 6.21 14.49 6.77
N ARG A 16 5.96 13.86 7.92
CA ARG A 16 6.43 12.50 8.19
C ARG A 16 5.76 11.47 7.27
N TYR A 17 4.45 11.60 7.04
CA TYR A 17 3.71 10.74 6.12
C TYR A 17 4.30 10.82 4.71
N ALA A 18 4.47 12.04 4.17
CA ALA A 18 5.07 12.26 2.87
C ALA A 18 6.48 11.65 2.77
N ALA A 19 7.37 11.94 3.73
CA ALA A 19 8.73 11.42 3.74
C ALA A 19 8.79 9.87 3.75
N VAL A 20 7.93 9.21 4.53
CA VAL A 20 7.86 7.74 4.58
C VAL A 20 7.30 7.16 3.27
N ARG A 21 6.31 7.82 2.67
CA ARG A 21 5.72 7.42 1.38
C ARG A 21 6.72 7.57 0.24
N ASP A 22 7.49 8.65 0.22
CA ASP A 22 8.54 8.93 -0.76
C ASP A 22 9.70 7.94 -0.64
N HIS A 23 10.08 7.56 0.59
CA HIS A 23 11.12 6.56 0.79
C HIS A 23 10.80 5.22 0.10
N SER A 24 9.54 4.78 0.17
CA SER A 24 9.12 3.55 -0.52
C SER A 24 9.24 3.65 -2.04
N VAL A 25 9.01 4.85 -2.61
CA VAL A 25 9.18 5.10 -4.05
C VAL A 25 10.67 5.14 -4.41
N ALA A 26 11.50 5.75 -3.58
CA ALA A 26 12.95 5.80 -3.79
C ALA A 26 13.58 4.40 -3.82
N LEU A 27 13.13 3.49 -2.96
CA LEU A 27 13.62 2.10 -2.92
C LEU A 27 13.40 1.34 -4.23
N VAL A 28 12.34 1.64 -4.97
CA VAL A 28 12.00 0.97 -6.23
C VAL A 28 12.37 1.80 -7.47
N ALA A 29 12.87 3.02 -7.30
CA ALA A 29 13.23 3.92 -8.38
C ALA A 29 14.16 3.31 -9.46
N PRO A 30 15.15 2.46 -9.11
CA PRO A 30 16.02 1.86 -10.14
C PRO A 30 15.39 0.65 -10.87
N LEU A 31 14.20 0.20 -10.47
CA LEU A 31 13.59 -1.02 -11.02
C LEU A 31 12.71 -0.71 -12.24
N SER A 32 12.77 -1.57 -13.26
CA SER A 32 11.82 -1.55 -14.37
C SER A 32 10.43 -2.02 -13.94
N ALA A 33 9.43 -1.87 -14.82
CA ALA A 33 8.09 -2.38 -14.56
C ALA A 33 8.07 -3.91 -14.44
N GLU A 34 8.90 -4.59 -15.24
CA GLU A 34 9.10 -6.03 -15.27
C GLU A 34 9.73 -6.52 -13.96
N ASP A 35 10.80 -5.86 -13.49
CA ASP A 35 11.43 -6.16 -12.19
C ASP A 35 10.43 -6.02 -11.04
N CYS A 36 9.59 -4.99 -11.09
CA CYS A 36 8.58 -4.73 -10.08
C CYS A 36 7.45 -5.77 -10.04
N GLY A 37 7.31 -6.62 -11.07
CA GLY A 37 6.33 -7.68 -11.18
C GLY A 37 6.81 -9.06 -10.69
N ALA A 38 8.12 -9.25 -10.52
CA ALA A 38 8.69 -10.56 -10.23
C ALA A 38 8.41 -11.05 -8.80
N GLN A 39 8.22 -12.37 -8.64
CA GLN A 39 8.17 -13.06 -7.34
C GLN A 39 9.17 -14.23 -7.37
N SER A 40 10.32 -14.08 -6.74
CA SER A 40 11.41 -15.06 -6.79
C SER A 40 11.14 -16.34 -6.00
N MET A 41 10.35 -16.26 -4.93
CA MET A 41 9.94 -17.38 -4.08
C MET A 41 8.60 -17.06 -3.40
N PRO A 42 7.86 -18.07 -2.89
CA PRO A 42 6.55 -17.85 -2.26
C PRO A 42 6.57 -16.85 -1.10
N ASP A 43 7.71 -16.72 -0.41
CA ASP A 43 7.86 -15.77 0.68
C ASP A 43 8.13 -14.33 0.24
N ALA A 44 8.68 -14.13 -0.96
CA ALA A 44 8.84 -12.80 -1.53
C ALA A 44 7.50 -12.26 -2.06
N SER A 45 7.40 -10.96 -2.29
CA SER A 45 6.30 -10.36 -3.03
C SER A 45 6.85 -9.36 -4.05
N PRO A 46 6.16 -9.17 -5.20
CA PRO A 46 6.57 -8.18 -6.19
C PRO A 46 6.69 -6.77 -5.59
N ALA A 47 7.66 -5.98 -6.04
CA ALA A 47 7.83 -4.62 -5.54
C ALA A 47 6.58 -3.76 -5.76
N LYS A 48 5.88 -3.94 -6.90
CA LYS A 48 4.60 -3.26 -7.15
C LYS A 48 3.50 -3.69 -6.18
N TRP A 49 3.54 -4.93 -5.69
CA TRP A 49 2.61 -5.40 -4.68
C TRP A 49 2.86 -4.71 -3.33
N HIS A 50 4.12 -4.51 -2.92
CA HIS A 50 4.46 -3.76 -1.70
C HIS A 50 4.02 -2.29 -1.76
N LEU A 51 4.23 -1.63 -2.90
CA LEU A 51 3.79 -0.25 -3.12
C LEU A 51 2.27 -0.09 -3.01
N ALA A 52 1.51 -1.04 -3.56
CA ALA A 52 0.05 -1.03 -3.48
C ALA A 52 -0.44 -1.43 -2.09
N HIS A 53 0.12 -2.48 -1.49
CA HIS A 53 -0.27 -2.97 -0.16
C HIS A 53 -0.15 -1.91 0.93
N THR A 54 0.93 -1.12 0.92
CA THR A 54 1.10 -0.03 1.88
C THR A 54 0.08 1.09 1.72
N THR A 55 -0.48 1.28 0.52
CA THR A 55 -1.58 2.23 0.26
C THR A 55 -2.92 1.64 0.68
N TRP A 56 -3.16 0.37 0.33
CA TRP A 56 -4.33 -0.40 0.76
C TRP A 56 -4.53 -0.38 2.27
N PHE A 57 -3.44 -0.36 3.05
CA PHE A 57 -3.52 -0.23 4.51
C PHE A 57 -4.18 1.10 4.93
N PHE A 58 -3.76 2.24 4.36
CA PHE A 58 -4.37 3.53 4.66
C PHE A 58 -5.79 3.63 4.12
N GLU A 59 -6.03 3.15 2.90
CA GLU A 59 -7.37 3.13 2.30
C GLU A 59 -8.36 2.35 3.18
N THR A 60 -7.99 1.14 3.63
CA THR A 60 -8.87 0.24 4.39
C THR A 60 -9.07 0.68 5.84
N PHE A 61 -8.00 1.10 6.52
CA PHE A 61 -8.05 1.32 7.97
C PHE A 61 -8.15 2.78 8.39
N VAL A 62 -7.92 3.71 7.46
CA VAL A 62 -7.98 5.16 7.75
C VAL A 62 -9.06 5.83 6.90
N LEU A 63 -9.04 5.68 5.58
CA LEU A 63 -9.98 6.40 4.70
C LEU A 63 -11.38 5.81 4.77
N GLU A 64 -11.56 4.52 4.49
CA GLU A 64 -12.86 3.83 4.49
C GLU A 64 -13.71 4.11 5.75
N PRO A 65 -13.17 4.03 6.98
CA PRO A 65 -13.97 4.30 8.17
C PRO A 65 -14.17 5.79 8.52
N ASN A 66 -13.36 6.72 7.99
CA ASN A 66 -13.35 8.12 8.46
C ASN A 66 -13.67 9.17 7.40
N GLU A 67 -13.54 8.86 6.10
CA GLU A 67 -13.81 9.81 5.02
C GLU A 67 -15.31 9.83 4.64
N PRO A 68 -16.01 10.97 4.80
CA PRO A 68 -17.41 11.06 4.40
C PRO A 68 -17.59 10.84 2.90
N GLY A 69 -18.44 9.87 2.53
CA GLY A 69 -18.68 9.54 1.12
C GLY A 69 -17.53 8.78 0.45
N PHE A 70 -16.69 8.11 1.24
CA PHE A 70 -15.56 7.30 0.74
C PHE A 70 -15.95 6.41 -0.44
N ALA A 71 -15.11 6.44 -1.48
CA ALA A 71 -15.15 5.52 -2.61
C ALA A 71 -13.75 4.90 -2.79
N PRO A 72 -13.64 3.57 -2.94
CA PRO A 72 -12.35 2.94 -3.17
C PRO A 72 -11.79 3.34 -4.53
N PHE A 73 -10.46 3.44 -4.64
CA PHE A 73 -9.79 3.74 -5.90
C PHE A 73 -10.14 2.71 -7.00
N ASP A 74 -10.10 1.43 -6.64
CA ASP A 74 -10.58 0.31 -7.45
C ASP A 74 -11.11 -0.78 -6.50
N PRO A 75 -12.38 -1.21 -6.60
CA PRO A 75 -12.94 -2.24 -5.73
C PRO A 75 -12.14 -3.56 -5.72
N ALA A 76 -11.47 -3.92 -6.83
CA ALA A 76 -10.67 -5.14 -6.91
C ALA A 76 -9.43 -5.09 -5.99
N PHE A 77 -8.92 -3.89 -5.70
CA PHE A 77 -7.70 -3.70 -4.90
C PHE A 77 -7.87 -4.17 -3.46
N ARG A 78 -9.12 -4.16 -2.95
CA ARG A 78 -9.46 -4.70 -1.62
C ARG A 78 -9.01 -6.15 -1.45
N VAL A 79 -9.15 -6.98 -2.48
CA VAL A 79 -8.77 -8.40 -2.45
C VAL A 79 -7.32 -8.59 -2.87
N LEU A 80 -6.86 -7.88 -3.91
CA LEU A 80 -5.51 -8.06 -4.47
C LEU A 80 -4.40 -7.69 -3.48
N PHE A 81 -4.65 -6.69 -2.63
CA PHE A 81 -3.63 -6.12 -1.74
C PHE A 81 -3.87 -6.38 -0.25
N ASN A 82 -4.91 -7.15 0.11
CA ASN A 82 -5.03 -7.70 1.47
C ASN A 82 -3.92 -8.74 1.72
N SER A 83 -3.09 -8.50 2.74
CA SER A 83 -1.97 -9.37 3.08
C SER A 83 -2.42 -10.67 3.76
N TYR A 84 -3.20 -10.54 4.83
CA TYR A 84 -3.62 -11.64 5.71
C TYR A 84 -4.79 -11.25 6.64
N TYR A 85 -5.43 -10.09 6.46
CA TYR A 85 -6.52 -9.64 7.32
C TYR A 85 -7.81 -10.39 6.99
N ASN A 86 -7.96 -11.58 7.58
CA ASN A 86 -9.12 -12.44 7.36
C ASN A 86 -10.43 -11.78 7.82
N GLY A 87 -10.38 -10.89 8.82
CA GLY A 87 -11.53 -10.09 9.25
C GLY A 87 -11.97 -9.02 8.25
N VAL A 88 -11.09 -8.58 7.33
CA VAL A 88 -11.44 -7.63 6.26
C VAL A 88 -12.10 -8.36 5.08
N GLY A 89 -11.70 -9.59 4.79
CA GLY A 89 -12.31 -10.43 3.77
C GLY A 89 -11.32 -11.30 3.00
N ALA A 90 -11.68 -11.63 1.76
CA ALA A 90 -10.87 -12.45 0.86
C ALA A 90 -9.52 -11.80 0.53
N LYS A 91 -8.57 -12.63 0.07
CA LYS A 91 -7.25 -12.20 -0.38
C LYS A 91 -6.76 -13.01 -1.56
N HIS A 92 -5.98 -12.38 -2.44
CA HIS A 92 -5.24 -13.10 -3.48
C HIS A 92 -4.17 -14.01 -2.85
N PRO A 93 -3.98 -15.26 -3.30
CA PRO A 93 -2.99 -16.17 -2.73
C PRO A 93 -1.57 -15.60 -2.76
N ARG A 94 -0.88 -15.61 -1.62
CA ARG A 94 0.48 -15.03 -1.47
C ARG A 94 1.47 -15.59 -2.49
N ALA A 95 1.47 -16.91 -2.68
CA ALA A 95 2.39 -17.59 -3.61
C ALA A 95 2.12 -17.28 -5.10
N GLN A 96 1.01 -16.59 -5.40
CA GLN A 96 0.58 -16.27 -6.77
C GLN A 96 0.60 -14.76 -7.04
N ARG A 97 1.20 -13.94 -6.16
CA ARG A 97 1.26 -12.48 -6.34
C ARG A 97 2.04 -12.09 -7.60
N GLY A 98 3.08 -12.84 -7.95
CA GLY A 98 3.86 -12.65 -9.19
C GLY A 98 3.09 -12.96 -10.48
N LEU A 99 1.92 -13.61 -10.41
CA LEU A 99 1.07 -13.87 -11.58
C LEU A 99 0.18 -12.66 -11.94
N LEU A 100 0.13 -11.64 -11.09
CA LEU A 100 -0.68 -10.45 -11.30
C LEU A 100 0.01 -9.50 -12.28
N THR A 101 -0.26 -9.66 -13.58
CA THR A 101 0.20 -8.71 -14.61
C THR A 101 -0.54 -7.36 -14.53
N ARG A 102 -1.74 -7.35 -13.94
CA ARG A 102 -2.50 -6.13 -13.60
C ARG A 102 -2.81 -6.08 -12.09
N PRO A 103 -2.90 -4.88 -11.50
CA PRO A 103 -2.65 -3.55 -12.09
C PRO A 103 -1.18 -3.35 -12.53
N SER A 104 -0.96 -2.44 -13.49
CA SER A 104 0.38 -2.02 -13.93
C SER A 104 1.11 -1.25 -12.83
N LEU A 105 2.43 -1.08 -12.96
CA LEU A 105 3.19 -0.24 -12.03
C LEU A 105 2.66 1.21 -12.01
N ASP A 106 2.27 1.77 -13.16
CA ASP A 106 1.70 3.11 -13.23
C ASP A 106 0.34 3.22 -12.55
N ALA A 107 -0.54 2.21 -12.68
CA ALA A 107 -1.81 2.18 -11.96
C ALA A 107 -1.58 2.07 -10.44
N VAL A 108 -0.56 1.32 -10.01
CA VAL A 108 -0.15 1.28 -8.60
C VAL A 108 0.42 2.63 -8.15
N ARG A 109 1.17 3.35 -8.98
CA ARG A 109 1.64 4.71 -8.67
C ARG A 109 0.49 5.71 -8.60
N ALA A 110 -0.49 5.62 -9.49
CA ALA A 110 -1.70 6.45 -9.46
C ALA A 110 -2.53 6.20 -8.20
N TYR A 111 -2.66 4.94 -7.78
CA TYR A 111 -3.32 4.60 -6.51
C TYR A 111 -2.64 5.23 -5.29
N ARG A 112 -1.33 5.50 -5.37
CA ARG A 112 -0.57 6.09 -4.27
C ARG A 112 -0.71 7.61 -4.15
N ALA A 113 -1.14 8.27 -5.22
CA ALA A 113 -1.08 9.73 -5.40
C ALA A 113 -2.13 10.47 -4.58
#